data_AF-A0A7V7AIL9-F1
#
_entry.id   AF-A0A7V7AIL9-F1
#
_cell.length_a   1.000
_cell.length_b   1.000
_cell.length_c   1.000
_cell.angle_alpha   90.00
_cell.angle_beta   90.00
_cell.angle_gamma   90.00
#
_symmetry.space_group_name_H-M   'P 1'
#
loop_
_entity.id
_entity.type
_entity.pdbx_description
1 polymer ?
#
loop_
_entity_poly.entity_id
_entity_poly.type
_entity_poly.pdbx_seq_one_letter_code
_entity_poly.pdbx_strand_id
1 'polypeptide(L)' 'MKEEIKKKVNLTEVLKCLEEITNWFDSQEEVDVEVGLKKVKDGAILIKAGKARLKEVENEFEDIKKALETE' A
#
# COMPACT_ATOMS: atom_id res chain seq x y z
N MET A 1 -1.83 23.98 -14.61
CA MET A 1 -2.54 23.58 -13.38
C MET A 1 -3.46 22.39 -13.67
N LYS A 2 -3.27 21.63 -14.76
CA LYS A 2 -2.66 20.29 -14.73
C LYS A 2 -3.02 19.53 -13.47
N GLU A 3 -4.24 19.02 -13.47
CA GLU A 3 -4.72 17.84 -12.75
C GLU A 3 -4.02 17.63 -11.41
N GLU A 4 -4.60 18.28 -10.40
CA GLU A 4 -4.66 17.84 -9.02
C GLU A 4 -3.98 16.49 -8.79
N ILE A 5 -2.71 16.56 -8.36
CA ILE A 5 -2.06 15.63 -7.45
C ILE A 5 -2.85 14.32 -7.36
N LYS A 6 -2.67 13.43 -8.36
CA LYS A 6 -3.01 12.01 -8.22
C LYS A 6 -2.55 11.64 -6.83
N LYS A 7 -3.47 11.42 -5.88
CA LYS A 7 -3.13 11.11 -4.49
C LYS A 7 -2.22 9.89 -4.55
N LYS A 8 -0.91 10.11 -4.52
CA LYS A 8 0.07 9.02 -4.53
C LYS A 8 -0.28 8.20 -3.30
N VAL A 9 -0.53 6.92 -3.51
CA VAL A 9 -0.80 5.97 -2.44
C VAL A 9 0.32 6.13 -1.42
N ASN A 10 -0.01 6.50 -0.18
CA ASN A 10 0.97 6.66 0.88
C ASN A 10 1.27 5.27 1.48
N LEU A 11 2.53 4.83 1.39
CA LEU A 11 2.93 3.50 1.87
C LEU A 11 2.75 3.34 3.37
N THR A 12 2.98 4.39 4.17
CA THR A 12 2.74 4.38 5.61
C THR A 12 1.26 4.16 5.92
N GLU A 13 0.38 4.84 5.20
CA GLU A 13 -1.07 4.67 5.38
C GLU A 13 -1.54 3.29 4.92
N VAL A 14 -0.99 2.75 3.83
CA VAL A 14 -1.28 1.37 3.40
C VAL A 14 -0.88 0.37 4.47
N LEU A 15 0.30 0.52 5.06
CA LEU A 15 0.77 -0.38 6.12
C LEU A 15 -0.11 -0.29 7.37
N LYS A 16 -0.50 0.92 7.80
CA LYS A 16 -1.44 1.12 8.91
C LYS A 16 -2.79 0.44 8.63
N CYS A 17 -3.37 0.63 7.45
CA CYS A 17 -4.63 -0.02 7.12
C CYS A 17 -4.52 -1.56 7.10
N LEU A 18 -3.38 -2.10 6.65
CA LEU A 18 -3.13 -3.55 6.71
C LEU A 18 -2.98 -4.05 8.16
N GLU A 19 -2.31 -3.28 9.01
CA GLU A 19 -2.20 -3.56 10.44
C GLU A 19 -3.58 -3.55 11.12
N GLU A 20 -4.44 -2.57 10.80
CA GLU A 20 -5.82 -2.53 11.29
C GLU A 20 -6.64 -3.74 10.87
N ILE A 21 -6.43 -4.26 9.64
CA ILE A 21 -7.09 -5.49 9.18
C ILE A 21 -6.62 -6.69 10.01
N THR A 22 -5.30 -6.83 10.22
CA THR A 22 -4.74 -7.92 11.03
C THR A 22 -5.23 -7.85 12.47
N ASN A 23 -5.16 -6.67 13.09
CA ASN A 23 -5.64 -6.42 14.46
C ASN A 23 -7.14 -6.73 14.59
N TRP A 24 -7.94 -6.42 13.56
CA TRP A 24 -9.34 -6.80 13.55
C TRP A 24 -9.50 -8.32 13.64
N PHE A 25 -8.79 -9.11 12.82
CA PHE A 25 -8.83 -10.57 12.90
C PHE A 25 -8.38 -11.11 14.26
N ASP A 26 -7.27 -10.60 14.79
CA ASP A 26 -6.69 -11.05 16.07
C ASP A 26 -7.58 -10.72 17.27
N SER A 27 -8.43 -9.69 17.16
CA SER A 27 -9.35 -9.27 18.22
C SER A 27 -10.62 -10.12 18.33
N GLN A 28 -10.89 -11.01 17.37
CA GLN A 28 -12.12 -11.81 17.36
C GLN A 28 -11.91 -13.17 18.03
N GLU A 29 -12.77 -13.54 18.98
CA GLU A 29 -12.81 -14.90 19.55
C GLU A 29 -13.43 -15.90 18.57
N GLU A 30 -14.52 -15.48 17.89
CA GLU A 30 -15.11 -16.18 16.75
C GLU A 30 -15.19 -15.22 15.56
N VAL A 31 -14.73 -15.67 14.40
CA VAL A 31 -14.65 -14.83 13.20
C VAL A 31 -15.95 -14.89 12.41
N ASP A 32 -16.59 -13.74 12.21
CA ASP A 32 -17.62 -13.58 11.18
C ASP A 32 -16.98 -13.73 9.79
N VAL A 33 -17.33 -14.81 9.09
CA VAL A 33 -16.75 -15.17 7.79
C VAL A 33 -17.12 -14.18 6.69
N GLU A 34 -18.32 -13.60 6.70
CA GLU A 34 -18.74 -12.64 5.67
C GLU A 34 -17.97 -11.33 5.81
N VAL A 35 -17.82 -10.84 7.04
CA VAL A 35 -17.02 -9.65 7.34
C VAL A 35 -15.54 -9.93 7.07
N GLY A 36 -15.04 -11.09 7.49
CA GLY A 36 -13.66 -11.52 7.24
C GLY A 36 -13.33 -11.55 5.75
N LEU A 37 -14.21 -12.09 4.91
CA LEU A 37 -14.02 -12.09 3.46
C LEU A 37 -13.93 -10.67 2.87
N LYS A 38 -14.71 -9.73 3.40
CA LYS A 38 -14.61 -8.31 3.00
C LYS A 38 -13.25 -7.72 3.39
N LYS A 39 -12.78 -7.96 4.61
CA LYS A 39 -11.47 -7.49 5.10
C LYS A 39 -10.31 -8.05 4.27
N VAL A 40 -10.37 -9.32 3.88
CA VAL A 40 -9.37 -9.94 2.99
C VAL A 40 -9.35 -9.26 1.62
N LYS A 41 -10.52 -8.95 1.04
CA LYS A 41 -10.61 -8.22 -0.24
C LYS A 41 -10.02 -6.82 -0.13
N ASP A 42 -10.33 -6.09 0.94
CA ASP A 42 -9.78 -4.76 1.21
C ASP A 42 -8.24 -4.83 1.35
N GLY A 43 -7.74 -5.82 2.09
CA GLY A 43 -6.30 -6.09 2.22
C GLY A 43 -5.62 -6.38 0.87
N ALA A 44 -6.26 -7.19 0.01
CA ALA A 44 -5.73 -7.49 -1.33
C ALA A 44 -5.61 -6.24 -2.20
N ILE A 45 -6.58 -5.32 -2.13
CA ILE A 45 -6.56 -4.04 -2.83
C ILE A 45 -5.41 -3.17 -2.31
N LEU A 46 -5.27 -3.06 -0.98
CA LEU A 46 -4.21 -2.30 -0.32
C LEU A 46 -2.81 -2.82 -0.70
N ILE A 47 -2.60 -4.15 -0.67
CA ILE A 47 -1.34 -4.77 -1.08
C ILE A 47 -1.01 -4.45 -2.53
N LYS A 48 -2.00 -4.54 -3.43
CA LYS A 48 -1.81 -4.22 -4.85
C LYS A 48 -1.39 -2.76 -5.04
N ALA A 49 -2.05 -1.84 -4.34
CA ALA A 49 -1.72 -0.43 -4.37
C ALA A 49 -0.32 -0.13 -3.80
N GLY A 50 0.03 -0.75 -2.66
CA GLY A 50 1.34 -0.62 -2.04
C GLY A 50 2.47 -1.13 -2.93
N LYS A 51 2.31 -2.30 -3.55
CA LYS A 51 3.28 -2.85 -4.51
C LYS A 51 3.51 -1.92 -5.71
N ALA A 52 2.44 -1.32 -6.23
CA ALA A 52 2.56 -0.37 -7.33
C ALA A 52 3.39 0.86 -6.90
N ARG A 53 3.11 1.44 -5.73
CA ARG A 53 3.87 2.59 -5.23
C ARG A 53 5.34 2.24 -4.93
N LEU A 54 5.62 1.06 -4.37
CA LEU A 54 6.99 0.60 -4.13
C LEU A 54 7.79 0.56 -5.43
N LYS A 55 7.20 0.03 -6.50
CA LYS A 55 7.84 0.01 -7.82
C LYS A 55 8.12 1.41 -8.36
N GLU A 56 7.21 2.36 -8.16
CA GLU A 56 7.46 3.75 -8.54
C GLU A 56 8.64 4.35 -7.75
N VAL A 57 8.71 4.08 -6.45
CA VAL A 57 9.82 4.54 -5.60
C VAL A 57 11.15 3.93 -6.04
N GLU A 58 11.17 2.63 -6.33
CA GLU A 58 12.36 1.93 -6.86
C GLU A 58 12.87 2.58 -8.16
N ASN A 59 11.96 2.89 -9.10
CA ASN A 59 12.32 3.59 -10.32
C ASN A 59 12.88 5.00 -10.04
N GLU A 60 12.26 5.75 -9.11
CA GLU A 60 12.76 7.07 -8.68
C GLU A 60 14.21 6.96 -8.13
N PHE A 61 14.54 5.90 -7.39
CA PHE A 61 15.91 5.64 -6.91
C PHE A 61 16.89 5.29 -8.04
N GLU A 62 16.49 4.45 -8.99
CA GLU A 62 17.34 4.07 -10.13
C GLU A 62 17.70 5.28 -11.01
N ASP A 63 16.76 6.20 -11.20
CA ASP A 63 17.01 7.42 -11.97
C ASP A 63 18.01 8.35 -11.25
N ILE A 64 17.92 8.46 -9.92
CA ILE A 64 18.91 9.21 -9.11
C ILE A 64 20.29 8.56 -9.23
N LYS A 65 20.37 7.24 -9.14
CA LYS A 65 21.64 6.51 -9.27
C LYS A 65 22.31 6.79 -10.62
N LYS A 66 21.57 6.70 -11.72
CA LYS A 66 22.09 7.00 -13.06
C LYS A 66 22.58 8.45 -13.17
N ALA A 67 21.83 9.40 -12.60
CA ALA A 67 22.24 10.81 -12.61
C ALA A 67 23.60 11.01 -11.92
N LEU A 68 23.83 10.34 -10.79
CA LEU A 68 25.09 10.40 -10.05
C LEU A 68 26.26 9.69 -10.77
N GLU A 69 25.99 8.66 -11.59
CA GLU A 69 27.01 7.95 -12.36
C GLU A 69 27.43 8.69 -13.65
N THR A 70 26.64 9.68 -14.08
CA THR A 70 26.89 10.45 -15.32
C THR A 70 27.54 11.82 -15.06
N GLU A 71 27.75 12.18 -13.78
CA GLU A 71 28.60 13.30 -13.32
C GLU A 71 30.04 12.83 -13.04
#